data_AF-R7NJ35-F1
#
_entry.id   AF-R7NJ35-F1
#
_cell.length_a   1.000
_cell.length_b   1.000
_cell.length_c   1.000
_cell.angle_alpha   90.00
_cell.angle_beta   90.00
_cell.angle_gamma   90.00
#
_symmetry.space_group_name_H-M   'P 1'
#
loop_
_entity.id
_entity.type
_entity.pdbx_description
1 polymer ?
#
loop_
_entity_poly.entity_id
_entity_poly.type
_entity_poly.pdbx_seq_one_letter_code
_entity_poly.pdbx_strand_id
1 'polypeptide(L)'
;MYTEGEQHGNITNSSIKGVLDSWYSSNLASYADKISTEAGFCGDRNLESGSWSSTGSKLYAAYGRLADNKAPTLKCSNSSDLYTTSSSSKGNKKLTNPIGLITADEVSMAGGVFGSNNNSYYLYNKEDYWTMSPSNFRSNLALVFYVRSYGDLNGTNVNNPIGIRPVINIASNVAIKSGNGTSSEPYEI
;
A
#
# COMPACT_ATOMS: atom_id res chain seq x y z
N MET A 1 -6.56 -0.99 8.31
CA MET A 1 -7.49 -0.72 9.44
C MET A 1 -8.87 -0.45 8.86
N TYR A 2 -9.93 -0.60 9.65
CA TYR A 2 -11.30 -0.33 9.22
C TYR A 2 -12.19 0.04 10.42
N THR A 3 -13.35 0.63 10.14
CA THR A 3 -14.49 0.67 11.07
C THR A 3 -15.70 0.23 10.26
N GLU A 4 -16.55 -0.62 10.84
CA GLU A 4 -17.78 -1.04 10.17
C GLU A 4 -18.68 0.17 9.90
N GLY A 5 -19.24 0.27 8.69
CA GLY A 5 -20.11 1.39 8.32
C GLY A 5 -19.39 2.70 7.98
N GLU A 6 -18.05 2.73 7.95
CA GLU A 6 -17.28 3.94 7.62
C GLU A 6 -16.28 3.70 6.47
N GLN A 7 -16.29 4.56 5.45
CA GLN A 7 -15.32 4.51 4.34
C GLN A 7 -13.87 4.64 4.81
N HIS A 8 -13.64 5.61 5.70
CA HIS A 8 -12.31 5.98 6.19
C HIS A 8 -12.08 5.58 7.65
N GLY A 9 -12.86 4.61 8.14
CA GLY A 9 -12.77 4.12 9.51
C GLY A 9 -11.42 3.45 9.80
N ASN A 10 -10.90 3.63 11.02
CA ASN A 10 -9.57 3.16 11.43
C ASN A 10 -9.53 2.63 12.88
N ILE A 11 -10.66 2.24 13.45
CA ILE A 11 -10.74 1.78 14.85
C ILE A 11 -10.21 0.34 14.98
N THR A 12 -10.56 -0.52 14.03
CA THR A 12 -10.24 -1.95 14.04
C THR A 12 -8.99 -2.24 13.21
N ASN A 13 -8.04 -2.96 13.81
CA ASN A 13 -6.85 -3.45 13.12
C ASN A 13 -7.22 -4.61 12.19
N SER A 14 -6.64 -4.63 10.98
CA SER A 14 -6.69 -5.81 10.12
C SER A 14 -5.64 -6.83 10.55
N SER A 15 -5.84 -8.10 10.20
CA SER A 15 -4.84 -9.16 10.46
C SER A 15 -3.48 -8.82 9.85
N ILE A 16 -3.47 -8.25 8.63
CA ILE A 16 -2.25 -7.78 7.96
C ILE A 16 -1.51 -6.73 8.81
N LYS A 17 -2.23 -5.77 9.41
CA LYS A 17 -1.57 -4.76 10.26
C LYS A 17 -0.87 -5.42 11.46
N GLY A 18 -1.50 -6.40 12.10
CA GLY A 18 -0.89 -7.14 13.20
C GLY A 18 0.38 -7.89 12.80
N VAL A 19 0.39 -8.48 11.59
CA VAL A 19 1.59 -9.12 11.01
C VAL A 19 2.71 -8.09 10.77
N LEU A 20 2.38 -6.95 10.16
CA LEU A 20 3.35 -5.89 9.89
C LEU A 20 3.95 -5.32 11.19
N ASP A 21 3.12 -5.07 12.19
CA ASP A 21 3.58 -4.57 13.49
C ASP A 21 4.55 -5.56 14.16
N SER A 22 4.19 -6.85 14.18
CA SER A 22 5.05 -7.89 14.75
C SER A 22 6.37 -8.00 14.00
N TRP A 23 6.31 -8.00 12.65
CA TRP A 23 7.49 -8.09 11.81
C TRP A 23 8.43 -6.89 12.01
N TYR A 24 7.89 -5.67 12.09
CA TYR A 24 8.68 -4.47 12.39
C TYR A 24 9.40 -4.59 13.74
N SER A 25 8.67 -4.95 14.80
CA SER A 25 9.23 -5.04 16.14
C SER A 25 10.36 -6.06 16.24
N SER A 26 10.27 -7.17 15.49
CA SER A 26 11.30 -8.21 15.49
C SER A 26 12.51 -7.90 14.60
N ASN A 27 12.34 -7.13 13.52
CA ASN A 27 13.38 -7.00 12.49
C ASN A 27 13.95 -5.58 12.36
N LEU A 28 13.16 -4.54 12.65
CA LEU A 28 13.50 -3.15 12.34
C LEU A 28 13.51 -2.21 13.55
N ALA A 29 13.11 -2.67 14.73
CA ALA A 29 13.06 -1.83 15.92
C ALA A 29 14.41 -1.14 16.25
N SER A 30 15.53 -1.83 16.03
CA SER A 30 16.88 -1.28 16.26
C SER A 30 17.29 -0.20 15.26
N TYR A 31 16.56 -0.02 14.16
CA TYR A 31 16.83 0.95 13.10
C TYR A 31 15.79 2.07 13.05
N ALA A 32 14.99 2.23 14.11
CA ALA A 32 13.89 3.18 14.12
C ALA A 32 14.33 4.64 13.85
N ASP A 33 15.57 5.01 14.18
CA ASP A 33 16.15 6.32 13.90
C ASP A 33 16.43 6.57 12.40
N LYS A 34 16.42 5.51 11.57
CA LYS A 34 16.59 5.59 10.11
C LYS A 34 15.27 5.55 9.34
N ILE A 35 14.14 5.35 10.03
CA ILE A 35 12.84 5.13 9.40
C ILE A 35 11.96 6.36 9.60
N SER A 36 11.39 6.85 8.50
CA SER A 36 10.52 8.03 8.49
C SER A 36 9.20 7.75 9.17
N THR A 37 8.87 8.57 10.17
CA THR A 37 7.54 8.62 10.77
C THR A 37 6.59 9.56 10.03
N GLU A 38 7.12 10.43 9.16
CA GLU A 38 6.37 11.49 8.50
C GLU A 38 5.81 11.07 7.15
N ALA A 39 6.55 10.32 6.33
CA ALA A 39 6.15 10.03 4.94
C ALA A 39 4.75 9.38 4.86
N GLY A 40 4.50 8.39 5.73
CA GLY A 40 3.25 7.67 5.83
C GLY A 40 2.96 6.72 4.67
N PHE A 41 1.77 6.12 4.69
CA PHE A 41 1.31 5.16 3.67
C PHE A 41 -0.15 5.47 3.32
N CYS A 42 -0.46 5.62 2.03
CA CYS A 42 -1.79 6.05 1.60
C CYS A 42 -2.72 4.87 1.31
N GLY A 43 -3.79 4.72 2.08
CA GLY A 43 -4.82 3.70 1.82
C GLY A 43 -5.74 4.02 0.64
N ASP A 44 -5.82 5.30 0.24
CA ASP A 44 -6.66 5.82 -0.85
C ASP A 44 -8.00 5.10 -1.04
N ARG A 45 -8.87 5.18 -0.02
CA ARG A 45 -10.21 4.58 -0.07
C ARG A 45 -11.24 5.52 -0.71
N ASN A 46 -10.80 6.52 -1.45
CA ASN A 46 -11.68 7.39 -2.22
C ASN A 46 -12.37 6.59 -3.33
N LEU A 47 -13.61 6.97 -3.66
CA LEU A 47 -14.31 6.38 -4.79
C LEU A 47 -13.82 6.99 -6.10
N GLU A 48 -13.91 6.22 -7.18
CA GLU A 48 -13.72 6.74 -8.53
C GLU A 48 -14.78 7.79 -8.87
N SER A 49 -16.03 7.52 -8.46
CA SER A 49 -17.16 8.43 -8.62
C SER A 49 -18.25 8.14 -7.59
N GLY A 50 -19.16 9.10 -7.42
CA GLY A 50 -20.31 8.98 -6.53
C GLY A 50 -19.97 9.11 -5.04
N SER A 51 -20.95 8.75 -4.20
CA SER A 51 -20.86 8.82 -2.75
C SER A 51 -20.74 7.42 -2.15
N TRP A 52 -19.99 7.30 -1.06
CA TRP A 52 -19.82 6.02 -0.40
C TRP A 52 -21.09 5.58 0.35
N SER A 53 -21.39 4.29 0.22
CA SER A 53 -22.38 3.55 1.00
C SER A 53 -21.75 2.27 1.54
N SER A 54 -22.26 1.73 2.64
CA SER A 54 -21.82 0.43 3.17
C SER A 54 -22.28 -0.74 2.29
N THR A 55 -23.36 -0.53 1.52
CA THR A 55 -23.94 -1.49 0.57
C THR A 55 -23.66 -1.07 -0.88
N GLY A 56 -24.01 -1.92 -1.84
CA GLY A 56 -23.92 -1.60 -3.27
C GLY A 56 -22.51 -1.66 -3.86
N SER A 57 -22.43 -1.88 -5.18
CA SER A 57 -21.16 -1.95 -5.89
C SER A 57 -20.49 -0.59 -5.99
N LYS A 58 -19.15 -0.54 -5.94
CA LYS A 58 -18.37 0.68 -6.15
C LYS A 58 -16.98 0.37 -6.69
N LEU A 59 -16.43 1.33 -7.43
CA LEU A 59 -15.03 1.34 -7.86
C LEU A 59 -14.29 2.37 -7.00
N TYR A 60 -13.09 2.01 -6.56
CA TYR A 60 -12.22 2.94 -5.85
C TYR A 60 -11.39 3.74 -6.86
N ALA A 61 -10.93 4.93 -6.47
CA ALA A 61 -10.21 5.84 -7.35
C ALA A 61 -8.97 5.21 -7.99
N ALA A 62 -8.28 4.33 -7.25
CA ALA A 62 -7.16 3.55 -7.78
C ALA A 62 -7.56 2.68 -8.98
N TYR A 63 -8.78 2.11 -9.01
CA TYR A 63 -9.25 1.34 -10.15
C TYR A 63 -9.35 2.20 -11.42
N GLY A 64 -10.08 3.31 -11.37
CA GLY A 64 -10.20 4.21 -12.52
C GLY A 64 -8.83 4.76 -12.98
N ARG A 65 -7.91 5.03 -12.04
CA ARG A 65 -6.55 5.47 -12.39
C ARG A 65 -5.73 4.39 -13.10
N LEU A 66 -5.81 3.13 -12.67
CA LEU A 66 -4.87 2.08 -13.10
C LEU A 66 -5.44 1.14 -14.17
N ALA A 67 -6.74 0.83 -14.08
CA ALA A 67 -7.43 -0.03 -15.04
C ALA A 67 -7.76 0.76 -16.32
N ASP A 68 -8.31 1.97 -16.18
CA ASP A 68 -8.88 2.72 -17.31
C ASP A 68 -7.92 3.81 -17.82
N ASN A 69 -7.52 4.73 -16.95
CA ASN A 69 -6.82 5.96 -17.37
C ASN A 69 -5.30 5.84 -17.47
N LYS A 70 -4.70 4.78 -16.91
CA LYS A 70 -3.25 4.57 -16.81
C LYS A 70 -2.49 5.78 -16.24
N ALA A 71 -3.06 6.42 -15.24
CA ALA A 71 -2.56 7.65 -14.63
C ALA A 71 -2.30 7.45 -13.12
N PRO A 72 -1.24 6.70 -12.74
CA PRO A 72 -0.92 6.50 -11.34
C PRO A 72 -0.51 7.81 -10.64
N THR A 73 -0.71 7.88 -9.33
CA THR A 73 -0.33 9.05 -8.51
C THR A 73 0.28 8.65 -7.17
N LEU A 74 1.25 9.45 -6.70
CA LEU A 74 1.78 9.34 -5.33
C LEU A 74 1.04 10.25 -4.33
N LYS A 75 0.04 11.02 -4.80
CA LYS A 75 -0.68 11.96 -3.94
C LYS A 75 -1.73 11.24 -3.10
N CYS A 76 -1.68 11.44 -1.79
CA CYS A 76 -2.75 11.06 -0.88
C CYS A 76 -3.69 12.24 -0.67
N SER A 77 -4.85 12.23 -1.34
CA SER A 77 -5.80 13.34 -1.30
C SER A 77 -6.60 13.43 0.00
N ASN A 78 -6.73 12.32 0.75
CA ASN A 78 -7.50 12.25 1.98
C ASN A 78 -6.58 11.98 3.18
N SER A 79 -6.50 12.93 4.12
CA SER A 79 -5.65 12.83 5.30
C SER A 79 -6.06 11.71 6.26
N SER A 80 -7.33 11.29 6.26
CA SER A 80 -7.81 10.14 7.04
C SER A 80 -7.28 8.80 6.52
N ASP A 81 -6.80 8.76 5.27
CA ASP A 81 -6.17 7.59 4.64
C ASP A 81 -4.65 7.69 4.54
N LEU A 82 -4.06 8.82 4.93
CA LEU A 82 -2.61 8.93 5.10
C LEU A 82 -2.23 8.35 6.46
N TYR A 83 -1.83 7.08 6.48
CA TYR A 83 -1.45 6.36 7.69
C TYR A 83 -0.06 6.77 8.15
N THR A 84 0.02 7.29 9.36
CA THR A 84 1.27 7.76 10.00
C THR A 84 1.29 7.36 11.47
N THR A 85 2.45 7.45 12.12
CA THR A 85 2.59 7.21 13.56
C THR A 85 2.13 8.41 14.37
N SER A 86 1.97 8.23 15.69
CA SER A 86 1.58 9.31 16.62
C SER A 86 2.56 10.49 16.67
N SER A 87 3.85 10.24 16.40
CA SER A 87 4.90 11.27 16.34
C SER A 87 4.82 12.13 15.08
N SER A 88 4.06 11.72 14.07
CA SER A 88 3.96 12.45 12.80
C SER A 88 3.27 13.80 12.96
N SER A 89 3.73 14.79 12.19
CA SER A 89 3.07 16.08 12.04
C SER A 89 1.79 16.01 11.19
N LYS A 90 1.66 15.01 10.32
CA LYS A 90 0.58 14.86 9.34
C LYS A 90 -0.07 13.48 9.33
N GLY A 91 -1.13 13.33 8.55
CA GLY A 91 -1.88 12.09 8.41
C GLY A 91 -2.76 11.78 9.62
N ASN A 92 -3.22 10.54 9.73
CA ASN A 92 -4.20 10.16 10.72
C ASN A 92 -3.62 9.65 12.06
N LYS A 93 -2.29 9.50 12.14
CA LYS A 93 -1.57 9.16 13.38
C LYS A 93 -2.01 7.83 14.03
N LYS A 94 -2.52 6.88 13.24
CA LYS A 94 -3.05 5.58 13.72
C LYS A 94 -2.06 4.42 13.68
N LEU A 95 -0.90 4.57 13.05
CA LEU A 95 0.10 3.50 13.03
C LEU A 95 0.84 3.41 14.35
N THR A 96 1.09 2.17 14.78
CA THR A 96 1.96 1.87 15.92
C THR A 96 3.42 1.94 15.48
N ASN A 97 3.75 1.30 14.36
CA ASN A 97 5.07 1.33 13.74
C ASN A 97 5.00 1.99 12.35
N PRO A 98 6.07 2.67 11.87
CA PRO A 98 6.13 3.31 10.55
C PRO A 98 6.34 2.28 9.42
N ILE A 99 5.41 1.33 9.28
CA ILE A 99 5.42 0.24 8.31
C ILE A 99 4.07 0.15 7.59
N GLY A 100 4.10 -0.22 6.31
CA GLY A 100 2.89 -0.37 5.49
C GLY A 100 3.06 -1.43 4.41
N LEU A 101 2.17 -1.38 3.42
CA LEU A 101 2.33 -2.09 2.14
C LEU A 101 2.49 -1.06 1.03
N ILE A 102 3.05 -1.50 -0.09
CA ILE A 102 3.10 -0.70 -1.30
C ILE A 102 1.69 -0.42 -1.83
N THR A 103 1.48 0.72 -2.47
CA THR A 103 0.25 1.06 -3.18
C THR A 103 0.25 0.45 -4.60
N ALA A 104 -0.94 0.26 -5.17
CA ALA A 104 -1.07 -0.17 -6.56
C ALA A 104 -0.54 0.89 -7.55
N ASP A 105 -0.62 2.17 -7.20
CA ASP A 105 -0.05 3.26 -8.00
C ASP A 105 1.48 3.20 -8.04
N GLU A 106 2.15 2.93 -6.91
CA GLU A 106 3.61 2.71 -6.87
C GLU A 106 4.03 1.49 -7.68
N VAL A 107 3.26 0.39 -7.59
CA VAL A 107 3.47 -0.79 -8.44
C VAL A 107 3.38 -0.44 -9.92
N SER A 108 2.39 0.38 -10.29
CA SER A 108 2.19 0.83 -11.66
C SER A 108 3.33 1.70 -12.17
N MET A 109 3.80 2.64 -11.35
CA MET A 109 4.97 3.48 -11.67
C MET A 109 6.26 2.66 -11.81
N ALA A 110 6.40 1.56 -11.06
CA ALA A 110 7.52 0.64 -11.19
C ALA A 110 7.45 -0.22 -12.46
N GLY A 111 6.30 -0.31 -13.13
CA GLY A 111 6.11 -1.05 -14.38
C GLY A 111 5.07 -2.17 -14.33
N GLY A 112 4.42 -2.42 -13.20
CA GLY A 112 3.31 -3.39 -13.12
C GLY A 112 2.07 -2.87 -13.84
N VAL A 113 1.47 -3.66 -14.73
CA VAL A 113 0.33 -3.19 -15.55
C VAL A 113 -0.93 -3.94 -15.19
N PHE A 114 -2.05 -3.21 -15.06
CA PHE A 114 -3.33 -3.84 -14.79
C PHE A 114 -3.74 -4.78 -15.94
N GLY A 115 -3.89 -6.07 -15.62
CA GLY A 115 -4.32 -7.11 -16.57
C GLY A 115 -3.32 -7.44 -17.69
N SER A 116 -2.06 -7.00 -17.58
CA SER A 116 -1.02 -7.30 -18.56
C SER A 116 0.29 -7.67 -17.87
N ASN A 117 0.85 -8.81 -18.24
CA ASN A 117 2.07 -9.32 -17.64
C ASN A 117 3.27 -8.44 -18.02
N ASN A 118 4.07 -8.09 -17.02
CA ASN A 118 5.40 -7.53 -17.21
C ASN A 118 6.36 -8.24 -16.25
N ASN A 119 7.37 -8.94 -16.75
CA ASN A 119 8.30 -9.69 -15.91
C ASN A 119 9.65 -8.99 -15.73
N SER A 120 9.76 -7.75 -16.23
CA SER A 120 11.03 -7.02 -16.34
C SER A 120 11.19 -5.91 -15.31
N TYR A 121 10.28 -5.78 -14.34
CA TYR A 121 10.30 -4.74 -13.32
C TYR A 121 10.71 -5.26 -11.93
N TYR A 122 11.36 -4.42 -11.13
CA TYR A 122 12.05 -4.85 -9.90
C TYR A 122 11.12 -5.37 -8.78
N LEU A 123 9.84 -5.06 -8.86
CA LEU A 123 8.84 -5.54 -7.90
C LEU A 123 8.37 -6.96 -8.22
N TYR A 124 8.53 -7.43 -9.46
CA TYR A 124 8.24 -8.81 -9.86
C TYR A 124 9.18 -9.80 -9.16
N ASN A 125 8.61 -10.70 -8.38
CA ASN A 125 9.35 -11.72 -7.62
C ASN A 125 8.76 -13.14 -7.76
N LYS A 126 7.89 -13.37 -8.74
CA LYS A 126 7.19 -14.66 -8.99
C LYS A 126 6.23 -15.10 -7.87
N GLU A 127 5.92 -14.21 -6.92
CA GLU A 127 4.98 -14.48 -5.83
C GLU A 127 3.75 -13.58 -5.94
N ASP A 128 2.63 -14.04 -5.41
CA ASP A 128 1.44 -13.22 -5.22
C ASP A 128 1.59 -12.42 -3.92
N TYR A 129 1.48 -11.09 -3.96
CA TYR A 129 1.48 -10.26 -2.75
C TYR A 129 0.53 -9.07 -2.81
N TRP A 130 -0.03 -8.73 -1.64
CA TRP A 130 -0.97 -7.63 -1.48
C TRP A 130 -0.33 -6.26 -1.65
N THR A 131 -1.04 -5.37 -2.34
CA THR A 131 -0.88 -3.91 -2.15
C THR A 131 -1.86 -3.44 -1.07
N MET A 132 -1.75 -2.19 -0.62
CA MET A 132 -2.75 -1.59 0.27
C MET A 132 -3.95 -0.95 -0.46
N SER A 133 -3.92 -0.85 -1.79
CA SER A 133 -4.90 -0.09 -2.55
C SER A 133 -6.17 -0.91 -2.82
N PRO A 134 -7.36 -0.41 -2.44
CA PRO A 134 -8.61 -1.08 -2.79
C PRO A 134 -8.88 -0.97 -4.29
N SER A 135 -9.50 -2.00 -4.87
CA SER A 135 -9.88 -2.05 -6.28
C SER A 135 -11.36 -1.70 -6.43
N ASN A 136 -12.22 -2.56 -5.92
CA ASN A 136 -13.67 -2.40 -6.05
C ASN A 136 -14.42 -3.26 -5.02
N PHE A 137 -15.70 -2.95 -4.84
CA PHE A 137 -16.65 -3.81 -4.15
C PHE A 137 -17.75 -4.20 -5.13
N ARG A 138 -18.03 -5.49 -5.29
CA ARG A 138 -19.12 -5.99 -6.17
C ARG A 138 -19.70 -7.29 -5.65
N SER A 139 -21.01 -7.48 -5.71
CA SER A 139 -21.68 -8.74 -5.34
C SER A 139 -21.19 -9.34 -4.00
N ASN A 140 -21.04 -8.50 -2.97
CA ASN A 140 -20.51 -8.85 -1.65
C ASN A 140 -19.02 -9.25 -1.59
N LEU A 141 -18.27 -9.01 -2.66
CA LEU A 141 -16.82 -9.22 -2.70
C LEU A 141 -16.12 -7.88 -2.52
N ALA A 142 -15.27 -7.78 -1.51
CA ALA A 142 -14.28 -6.71 -1.39
C ALA A 142 -13.01 -7.14 -2.13
N LEU A 143 -12.58 -6.33 -3.10
CA LEU A 143 -11.39 -6.59 -3.90
C LEU A 143 -10.30 -5.57 -3.60
N VAL A 144 -9.09 -6.07 -3.43
CA VAL A 144 -7.86 -5.28 -3.23
C VAL A 144 -6.90 -5.60 -4.36
N PHE A 145 -6.11 -4.61 -4.75
CA PHE A 145 -5.06 -4.82 -5.74
C PHE A 145 -3.93 -5.68 -5.17
N TYR A 146 -3.42 -6.59 -6.00
CA TYR A 146 -2.28 -7.42 -5.68
C TYR A 146 -1.39 -7.56 -6.92
N VAL A 147 -0.11 -7.81 -6.67
CA VAL A 147 0.82 -8.21 -7.72
C VAL A 147 0.75 -9.71 -7.84
N ARG A 148 0.58 -10.18 -9.07
CA ARG A 148 0.57 -11.61 -9.39
C ARG A 148 1.98 -12.13 -9.63
N SER A 149 2.13 -13.42 -9.37
CA SER A 149 3.26 -14.27 -9.76
C SER A 149 3.51 -14.30 -11.29
N TYR A 150 2.59 -13.77 -12.09
CA TYR A 150 2.72 -13.54 -13.53
C TYR A 150 3.22 -12.13 -13.91
N GLY A 151 3.46 -11.26 -12.92
CA GLY A 151 3.97 -9.90 -13.12
C GLY A 151 2.90 -8.84 -13.37
N ASP A 152 1.64 -9.20 -13.62
CA ASP A 152 0.55 -8.23 -13.75
C ASP A 152 0.04 -7.71 -12.39
N LEU A 153 -0.49 -6.49 -12.42
CA LEU A 153 -1.31 -5.95 -11.34
C LEU A 153 -2.77 -6.39 -11.58
N ASN A 154 -3.46 -6.85 -10.54
CA ASN A 154 -4.86 -7.28 -10.67
C ASN A 154 -5.64 -7.07 -9.38
N GLY A 155 -6.97 -7.20 -9.43
CA GLY A 155 -7.85 -7.12 -8.27
C GLY A 155 -8.37 -8.50 -7.87
N THR A 156 -8.31 -8.85 -6.58
CA THR A 156 -8.86 -10.13 -6.11
C THR A 156 -9.46 -10.03 -4.72
N ASN A 157 -10.24 -11.05 -4.32
CA ASN A 157 -10.98 -11.07 -3.07
C ASN A 157 -10.02 -11.10 -1.87
N VAL A 158 -10.27 -10.24 -0.89
CA VAL A 158 -9.51 -10.15 0.38
C VAL A 158 -9.42 -11.46 1.17
N ASN A 159 -10.32 -12.42 0.91
CA ASN A 159 -10.29 -13.74 1.56
C ASN A 159 -9.23 -14.69 0.97
N ASN A 160 -8.54 -14.31 -0.11
CA ASN A 160 -7.51 -15.15 -0.71
C ASN A 160 -6.21 -15.14 0.12
N PRO A 161 -5.53 -16.29 0.25
CA PRO A 161 -4.29 -16.43 1.01
C PRO A 161 -3.09 -15.89 0.21
N ILE A 162 -2.96 -14.57 0.14
CA ILE A 162 -1.90 -13.88 -0.63
C ILE A 162 -0.83 -13.33 0.33
N GLY A 163 0.42 -13.31 -0.14
CA GLY A 163 1.58 -12.90 0.64
C GLY A 163 1.56 -11.43 1.07
N ILE A 164 2.30 -11.15 2.14
CA ILE A 164 2.48 -9.80 2.68
C ILE A 164 3.91 -9.36 2.41
N ARG A 165 4.07 -8.20 1.77
CA ARG A 165 5.38 -7.59 1.49
C ARG A 165 5.49 -6.25 2.22
N PRO A 166 6.12 -6.20 3.41
CA PRO A 166 6.31 -4.97 4.15
C PRO A 166 7.10 -3.91 3.36
N VAL A 167 6.72 -2.64 3.53
CA VAL A 167 7.51 -1.50 3.07
C VAL A 167 7.70 -0.48 4.19
N ILE A 168 8.84 0.20 4.16
CA ILE A 168 9.20 1.30 5.06
C ILE A 168 9.61 2.51 4.23
N ASN A 169 9.51 3.70 4.83
CA ASN A 169 10.05 4.92 4.27
C ASN A 169 11.35 5.25 5.00
N ILE A 170 12.43 5.56 4.28
CA ILE A 170 13.69 5.99 4.89
C ILE A 170 13.57 7.46 5.33
N ALA A 171 14.10 7.81 6.49
CA ALA A 171 14.13 9.18 6.98
C ALA A 171 15.03 10.07 6.08
N SER A 172 14.59 11.29 5.80
CA SER A 172 15.25 12.16 4.82
C SER A 172 16.63 12.67 5.23
N ASN A 173 16.98 12.57 6.52
CA ASN A 173 18.26 12.97 7.09
C ASN A 173 19.25 11.81 7.21
N VAL A 174 18.91 10.65 6.66
CA VAL A 174 19.79 9.48 6.65
C VAL A 174 20.84 9.65 5.55
N ALA A 175 22.10 9.43 5.90
CA ALA A 175 23.19 9.45 4.93
C ALA A 175 23.22 8.14 4.13
N ILE A 176 23.25 8.24 2.81
CA ILE A 176 23.53 7.10 1.92
C ILE A 176 25.05 6.96 1.86
N LYS A 177 25.57 5.82 2.32
CA LYS A 177 27.01 5.52 2.32
C LYS A 177 27.51 5.12 0.93
N SER A 178 26.72 4.32 0.22
CA SER A 178 27.07 3.77 -1.08
C SER A 178 25.82 3.30 -1.83
N GLY A 179 26.00 2.84 -3.07
CA GLY A 179 24.93 2.36 -3.95
C GLY A 179 24.20 3.46 -4.71
N ASN A 180 23.56 3.08 -5.81
CA ASN A 180 22.79 3.98 -6.67
C ASN A 180 21.30 3.59 -6.75
N GLY A 181 20.88 2.60 -5.96
CA GLY A 181 19.50 2.14 -5.90
C GLY A 181 19.12 1.13 -6.99
N THR A 182 20.07 0.68 -7.80
CA THR A 182 19.85 -0.45 -8.73
C THR A 182 19.85 -1.78 -7.98
N SER A 183 19.32 -2.83 -8.61
CA SER A 183 19.33 -4.18 -8.02
C SER A 183 20.74 -4.73 -7.79
N SER A 184 21.72 -4.32 -8.60
CA SER A 184 23.13 -4.68 -8.44
C SER A 184 23.87 -3.82 -7.41
N GLU A 185 23.42 -2.59 -7.18
CA GLU A 185 24.05 -1.62 -6.27
C GLU A 185 22.98 -0.93 -5.39
N PRO A 186 22.33 -1.69 -4.49
CA PRO A 186 21.30 -1.14 -3.61
C PRO A 186 21.90 -0.08 -2.67
N TYR A 187 21.07 0.85 -2.19
CA TYR A 187 21.52 1.85 -1.24
C TYR A 187 21.99 1.20 0.07
N GLU A 188 23.18 1.59 0.50
CA GLU A 188 23.70 1.29 1.83
C GLU A 188 23.51 2.50 2.73
N ILE A 189 22.97 2.27 3.93
CA ILE A 189 22.58 3.28 4.92
C ILE A 189 23.41 3.10 6.20
#